data_AF-A0A4Z0JLS4-F1
#
_entry.id   AF-A0A4Z0JLS4-F1
#
_cell.length_a   1.000
_cell.length_b   1.000
_cell.length_c   1.000
_cell.angle_alpha   90.00
_cell.angle_beta   90.00
_cell.angle_gamma   90.00
#
_symmetry.space_group_name_H-M   'P 1'
#
loop_
_entity.id
_entity.type
_entity.pdbx_description
1 polymer ?
#
loop_
_entity_poly.entity_id
_entity_poly.type
_entity_poly.pdbx_seq_one_letter_code
_entity_poly.pdbx_strand_id
1 'polypeptide(L)'
;MNRLKNIFPKKTVAELYDEDGNLPKLFRAYGNRQIFEVVVGLATLMMRGLGLIFLVGSLLDLYFFSYTFKVRNMKTGSTYLMDKPEWKKYHKIYKEQVQKNKN
;
A
#
# COMPACT_ATOMS: atom_id res chain seq x y z
N MET A 1 23.97 -12.05 -7.09
CA MET A 1 22.95 -10.96 -7.09
C MET A 1 22.04 -11.12 -5.87
N ASN A 2 22.35 -10.52 -4.71
CA ASN A 2 21.56 -10.72 -3.47
C ASN A 2 21.43 -9.44 -2.60
N ARG A 3 21.38 -8.24 -3.20
CA ARG A 3 21.29 -6.96 -2.45
C ARG A 3 19.98 -6.17 -2.60
N LEU A 4 18.93 -6.76 -3.17
CA LEU A 4 17.63 -6.08 -3.33
C LEU A 4 16.55 -6.58 -2.36
N LYS A 5 16.89 -7.45 -1.40
CA LYS A 5 15.89 -8.15 -0.58
C LYS A 5 15.32 -7.31 0.58
N ASN A 6 15.92 -6.16 0.94
CA ASN A 6 15.49 -5.33 2.07
C ASN A 6 15.43 -3.82 1.73
N ILE A 7 14.66 -3.42 0.71
CA ILE A 7 14.56 -1.99 0.34
C ILE A 7 13.59 -1.23 1.26
N PHE A 8 12.64 -1.92 1.91
CA PHE A 8 11.64 -1.28 2.77
C PHE A 8 11.52 -2.01 4.11
N PRO A 9 11.71 -1.33 5.25
CA PRO A 9 11.49 -1.94 6.55
C PRO A 9 10.01 -2.30 6.71
N LYS A 10 9.75 -3.45 7.32
CA LYS A 10 8.39 -3.82 7.72
C LYS A 10 8.06 -3.11 9.02
N LYS A 11 6.91 -2.42 9.08
CA LYS A 11 6.47 -1.70 10.27
C LYS A 11 5.08 -2.15 10.72
N THR A 12 4.91 -2.26 12.04
CA THR A 12 3.60 -2.48 12.69
C THR A 12 2.94 -1.15 13.03
N VAL A 13 1.64 -1.16 13.33
CA VAL A 13 0.91 0.07 13.72
C VAL A 13 1.50 0.71 14.97
N ALA A 14 2.01 -0.09 15.91
CA ALA A 14 2.63 0.41 17.14
C ALA A 14 3.88 1.27 16.86
N GLU A 15 4.62 0.97 15.79
CA GLU A 15 5.84 1.69 15.38
C GLU A 15 5.56 2.93 14.52
N LEU A 16 4.29 3.25 14.30
CA LEU A 16 3.86 4.42 13.52
C LEU A 16 3.44 5.61 14.36
N TYR A 17 3.30 5.43 15.68
CA TYR A 17 2.96 6.53 16.56
C TYR A 17 4.09 7.54 16.57
N ASP A 18 3.72 8.81 16.34
CA ASP A 18 4.64 9.94 16.50
C ASP A 18 4.88 10.22 17.99
N GLU A 19 5.83 11.09 18.31
CA GLU A 19 6.13 11.49 19.71
C GLU A 19 4.89 12.08 20.42
N ASP A 20 3.98 12.68 19.66
CA ASP A 20 2.69 13.21 20.12
C ASP A 20 1.57 12.16 20.27
N GLY A 21 1.85 10.87 20.05
CA GLY A 21 0.85 9.79 20.10
C GLY A 21 -0.15 9.79 18.94
N ASN A 22 0.13 10.53 17.87
CA ASN A 22 -0.70 10.61 16.67
C ASN A 22 -0.24 9.66 15.57
N LEU A 23 -1.18 9.08 14.82
CA LEU A 23 -0.86 8.27 13.65
C LEU A 23 -0.74 9.14 12.39
N PRO A 24 0.36 9.03 11.61
CA PRO A 24 0.51 9.76 10.36
C PRO A 24 -0.45 9.23 9.29
N LYS A 25 -0.80 10.10 8.34
CA LYS A 25 -1.61 9.71 7.18
C LYS A 25 -0.80 8.79 6.26
N LEU A 26 -1.29 7.58 6.03
CA LEU A 26 -0.64 6.60 5.17
C LEU A 26 -1.37 6.43 3.86
N PHE A 27 -0.59 6.27 2.80
CA PHE A 27 -1.09 5.97 1.47
C PHE A 27 -0.52 4.64 0.98
N ARG A 28 -1.36 3.83 0.35
CA ARG A 28 -0.90 2.58 -0.25
C ARG A 28 -0.15 2.87 -1.54
N ALA A 29 1.11 2.49 -1.61
CA ALA A 29 1.94 2.64 -2.80
C ALA A 29 1.93 1.36 -3.64
N TYR A 30 2.02 1.49 -4.96
CA TYR A 30 2.19 0.36 -5.86
C TYR A 30 3.57 -0.28 -5.65
N GLY A 31 3.59 -1.61 -5.56
CA GLY A 31 4.83 -2.40 -5.61
C GLY A 31 5.36 -2.50 -7.05
N ASN A 32 6.66 -2.79 -7.22
CA ASN A 32 7.27 -2.91 -8.55
C ASN A 32 6.57 -3.97 -9.42
N ARG A 33 6.16 -5.10 -8.83
CA ARG A 33 5.39 -6.14 -9.51
C ARG A 33 4.03 -5.62 -10.02
N GLN A 34 3.33 -4.84 -9.20
CA GLN A 34 2.02 -4.28 -9.57
C GLN A 34 2.15 -3.21 -10.66
N ILE A 35 3.21 -2.38 -10.60
CA ILE A 35 3.50 -1.42 -11.67
C ILE A 35 3.76 -2.17 -12.98
N PHE A 36 4.52 -3.27 -12.93
CA PHE A 36 4.79 -4.09 -14.10
C PHE A 36 3.50 -4.71 -14.68
N GLU A 37 2.65 -5.30 -13.83
CA GLU A 37 1.35 -5.86 -14.25
C GLU A 37 0.43 -4.79 -14.86
N VAL A 38 0.37 -3.59 -14.28
CA VAL A 38 -0.42 -2.48 -14.83
C VAL A 38 0.13 -2.04 -16.18
N VAL A 39 1.45 -1.92 -16.33
CA VAL A 39 2.09 -1.52 -17.61
C VAL A 39 1.83 -2.57 -18.69
N VAL A 40 1.97 -3.86 -18.37
CA VAL A 40 1.67 -4.96 -19.29
C VAL A 40 0.18 -5.00 -19.64
N GLY A 41 -0.70 -4.78 -18.65
CA GLY A 41 -2.15 -4.66 -18.85
C GLY A 41 -2.52 -3.50 -19.76
N LEU A 42 -1.88 -2.34 -19.61
CA LEU A 42 -2.09 -1.18 -20.48
C LEU A 42 -1.61 -1.44 -21.91
N ALA A 43 -0.42 -2.04 -22.07
CA ALA A 43 0.14 -2.37 -23.37
C ALA A 43 -0.74 -3.39 -24.14
N THR A 44 -1.29 -4.39 -23.43
CA THR A 44 -2.21 -5.37 -24.02
C THR A 44 -3.61 -4.82 -24.26
N LEU A 45 -4.05 -3.83 -23.48
CA LEU A 45 -5.31 -3.09 -23.71
C LEU A 45 -5.26 -2.37 -25.06
N MET A 46 -4.15 -1.66 -25.33
CA MET A 46 -3.95 -0.90 -26.56
C MET A 46 -3.86 -1.78 -27.82
N MET A 47 -3.46 -3.05 -27.70
CA MET A 47 -3.35 -3.93 -28.87
C MET A 47 -4.67 -4.56 -29.32
N ARG A 48 -5.54 -5.00 -28.41
CA ARG A 48 -6.72 -5.83 -28.79
C ARG A 48 -7.93 -5.75 -27.84
N GLY A 49 -7.98 -4.81 -26.88
CA GLY A 49 -9.11 -4.69 -25.93
C GLY A 49 -9.19 -5.79 -24.85
N LEU A 50 -8.42 -6.87 -24.99
CA LEU A 50 -8.29 -7.94 -23.98
C LEU A 50 -7.55 -7.52 -22.71
N GLY A 51 -6.81 -6.40 -22.73
CA GLY A 51 -6.08 -5.91 -21.56
C GLY A 51 -6.96 -5.52 -20.38
N LEU A 52 -8.28 -5.36 -20.60
CA LEU A 52 -9.22 -4.99 -19.54
C LEU A 52 -9.34 -6.11 -18.48
N ILE A 53 -9.28 -7.37 -18.91
CA ILE A 53 -9.30 -8.54 -18.01
C ILE A 53 -8.00 -8.60 -17.20
N PHE A 54 -6.85 -8.31 -17.83
CA PHE A 54 -5.57 -8.23 -17.14
C PHE A 54 -5.57 -7.10 -16.11
N LEU A 55 -6.08 -5.92 -16.47
CA LEU A 55 -6.13 -4.75 -15.59
C LEU A 55 -7.00 -5.01 -14.35
N VAL A 56 -8.17 -5.63 -14.54
CA VAL A 56 -9.05 -6.06 -13.43
C VAL A 56 -8.36 -7.13 -12.58
N GLY A 57 -7.69 -8.09 -13.19
CA GLY A 57 -6.89 -9.11 -12.50
C GLY A 57 -5.78 -8.50 -11.63
N SER A 58 -5.03 -7.53 -12.16
CA SER A 58 -3.97 -6.83 -11.41
C SER A 58 -4.54 -6.03 -10.24
N LEU A 59 -5.70 -5.39 -10.42
CA LEU A 59 -6.40 -4.67 -9.37
C LEU A 59 -6.90 -5.62 -8.27
N LEU A 60 -7.40 -6.79 -8.63
CA LEU A 60 -7.82 -7.81 -7.66
C LEU A 60 -6.62 -8.39 -6.91
N ASP A 61 -5.50 -8.66 -7.57
CA ASP A 61 -4.26 -9.10 -6.89
C ASP A 61 -3.78 -8.04 -5.89
N LEU A 62 -3.88 -6.77 -6.29
CA LEU A 62 -3.59 -5.63 -5.45
C LEU A 62 -4.53 -5.60 -4.23
N TYR A 63 -5.84 -5.56 -4.40
CA TYR A 63 -6.75 -5.34 -3.27
C TYR A 63 -7.02 -6.59 -2.41
N PHE A 64 -7.06 -7.78 -3.01
CA PHE A 64 -7.50 -8.99 -2.32
C PHE A 64 -6.37 -9.94 -1.92
N PHE A 65 -5.41 -10.22 -2.80
CA PHE A 65 -4.44 -11.31 -2.61
C PHE A 65 -3.12 -10.90 -1.95
N SER A 66 -2.76 -9.61 -1.99
CA SER A 66 -1.52 -9.15 -1.36
C SER A 66 -1.61 -9.19 0.18
N TYR A 67 -0.82 -10.07 0.81
CA TYR A 67 -0.73 -10.22 2.27
C TYR A 67 0.05 -9.08 2.94
N THR A 68 0.92 -8.40 2.18
CA THR A 68 1.79 -7.34 2.65
C THR A 68 1.69 -6.14 1.72
N PHE A 69 1.30 -4.99 2.26
CA PHE A 69 1.12 -3.75 1.52
C PHE A 69 2.35 -2.85 1.65
N LYS A 70 2.75 -2.26 0.54
CA LYS A 70 3.69 -1.14 0.53
C LYS A 70 2.91 0.13 0.86
N VAL A 71 3.30 0.81 1.92
CA VAL A 71 2.62 1.99 2.45
C VAL A 71 3.61 3.13 2.63
N ARG A 72 3.20 4.33 2.24
CA ARG A 72 3.98 5.55 2.28
C ARG A 72 3.38 6.50 3.31
N ASN A 73 4.21 6.98 4.21
CA ASN A 73 3.87 8.06 5.13
C ASN A 73 3.81 9.38 4.36
N MET A 74 2.68 10.07 4.42
CA MET A 74 2.47 11.35 3.73
C MET A 74 3.13 12.53 4.43
N LYS A 75 3.45 12.42 5.73
CA LYS A 75 4.14 13.46 6.52
C LYS A 75 5.64 13.43 6.25
N THR A 76 6.26 12.25 6.29
CA THR A 76 7.73 12.08 6.18
C THR A 76 8.18 11.62 4.80
N GLY A 77 7.27 11.15 3.94
CA GLY A 77 7.60 10.55 2.65
C GLY A 77 8.18 9.13 2.74
N SER A 78 8.48 8.63 3.94
CA SER A 78 9.07 7.30 4.14
C SER A 78 8.13 6.19 3.69
N THR A 79 8.68 5.15 3.05
CA THR A 79 7.90 4.00 2.59
C THR A 79 8.30 2.76 3.36
N TYR A 80 7.32 1.95 3.76
CA TYR A 80 7.50 0.72 4.52
C TYR A 80 6.51 -0.35 4.06
N LEU A 81 6.75 -1.58 4.51
CA LEU A 81 5.86 -2.71 4.30
C LEU A 81 5.00 -2.90 5.54
N MET A 82 3.71 -3.18 5.37
CA MET A 82 2.78 -3.42 6.45
C MET A 82 1.90 -4.61 6.11
N ASP A 83 1.68 -5.51 7.06
CA ASP A 83 0.79 -6.64 6.84
C ASP A 83 -0.67 -6.21 6.71
N LYS A 84 -1.47 -6.99 5.99
CA LYS A 84 -2.91 -6.78 5.85
C LYS A 84 -3.67 -6.62 7.18
N PRO A 85 -3.47 -7.46 8.22
CA PRO A 85 -4.10 -7.24 9.53
C PRO A 85 -3.68 -5.92 10.19
N GLU A 86 -2.40 -5.58 10.14
CA GLU A 86 -1.87 -4.31 10.67
C GLU A 86 -2.46 -3.10 9.91
N TRP A 87 -2.56 -3.20 8.59
CA TRP A 87 -3.17 -2.15 7.76
C TRP A 87 -4.64 -1.92 8.11
N LYS A 88 -5.41 -3.00 8.32
CA LYS A 88 -6.82 -2.90 8.74
C LYS A 88 -6.93 -2.25 10.14
N LYS A 89 -6.03 -2.61 11.05
CA LYS A 89 -5.95 -2.03 12.40
C LYS A 89 -5.62 -0.53 12.33
N TYR A 90 -4.62 -0.15 11.54
CA TYR A 90 -4.26 1.25 11.28
C TYR A 90 -5.46 2.05 10.80
N HIS A 91 -6.18 1.55 9.78
CA HIS A 91 -7.29 2.28 9.18
C HIS A 91 -8.43 2.52 10.17
N LYS A 92 -8.71 1.55 11.05
CA LYS A 92 -9.70 1.70 12.12
C LYS A 92 -9.29 2.80 13.11
N ILE A 93 -8.07 2.71 13.66
CA ILE A 93 -7.58 3.64 14.68
C ILE A 93 -7.42 5.05 14.10
N TYR A 94 -6.90 5.18 12.88
CA TYR A 94 -6.73 6.46 12.21
C TYR A 94 -8.08 7.15 11.97
N LYS A 95 -9.12 6.39 11.57
CA LYS A 95 -10.47 6.93 11.40
C LYS A 95 -11.05 7.43 12.73
N GLU A 96 -10.83 6.70 13.82
CA GLU A 96 -11.25 7.10 15.17
C GLU A 96 -10.52 8.38 15.63
N GLN A 97 -9.21 8.49 15.42
CA GLN A 97 -8.43 9.70 15.74
C GLN A 97 -8.87 10.91 14.92
N VAL A 98 -9.07 10.75 13.61
CA VAL A 98 -9.54 11.84 12.73
C VAL A 98 -10.95 12.28 13.11
N GLN A 99 -11.83 11.36 13.52
CA GLN A 99 -13.17 11.72 14.00
C GLN A 99 -13.11 12.48 15.32
N LYS A 100 -12.23 12.06 16.24
CA LYS A 100 -12.05 12.72 17.55
C LYS A 100 -11.48 14.14 17.40
N ASN A 101 -10.55 14.36 16.46
CA ASN A 101 -9.95 15.68 16.23
C ASN A 101 -10.87 16.67 15.48
N LYS A 102 -12.03 16.22 14.99
CA LYS A 102 -13.03 17.07 14.33
C LYS A 102 -14.14 17.56 15.27
N ASN A 103 -14.26 16.95 16.46
CA ASN A 103 -15.18 17.34 17.51
C ASN A 103 -14.46 18.17 18.56
#